data_AF-A0A662A692-F1
#
_entry.id   AF-A0A662A692-F1
#
_cell.length_a   1.000
_cell.length_b   1.000
_cell.length_c   1.000
_cell.angle_alpha   90.00
_cell.angle_beta   90.00
_cell.angle_gamma   90.00
#
_symmetry.space_group_name_H-M   'P 1'
#
loop_
_entity.id
_entity.type
_entity.pdbx_description
1 polymer ?
#
loop_
_entity_poly.entity_id
_entity_poly.type
_entity_poly.pdbx_seq_one_letter_code
_entity_poly.pdbx_strand_id
1 'polypeptide(L)'
;MSFFFSSFGGIKITKKTNFKHSLMNTYLIKQIRGLFFLFFIISVFILSSCVPQKLVRYVQPRDEEDTLNTFIVKHRPINTVKPFDNLYIKIISPDQSTSQMFNSESDGAANTNVNYHMISYTVSDSGYIDFPFVGQMYVEGLTILEAKNVIQNELSQYISNAAVVVKFVGKSITVLGEVRQQGEL
;
A
#
# COMPACT_ATOMS: atom_id res chain seq x y z
N MET A 1 -103.28 4.13 -43.34
CA MET A 1 -102.85 5.41 -42.76
C MET A 1 -102.16 5.08 -41.44
N SER A 2 -100.86 5.37 -41.41
CA SER A 2 -99.79 5.03 -40.46
C SER A 2 -100.15 4.54 -39.04
N PHE A 3 -99.91 3.24 -38.86
CA PHE A 3 -99.44 2.51 -37.66
C PHE A 3 -98.19 3.18 -37.03
N PHE A 4 -97.72 2.98 -35.78
CA PHE A 4 -98.16 2.40 -34.49
C PHE A 4 -96.90 2.41 -33.57
N PHE A 5 -97.07 2.15 -32.26
CA PHE A 5 -96.05 1.80 -31.23
C PHE A 5 -95.14 2.94 -30.71
N SER A 6 -94.82 3.07 -29.41
CA SER A 6 -94.89 2.21 -28.21
C SER A 6 -94.73 3.14 -26.98
N SER A 7 -95.43 2.97 -25.86
CA SER A 7 -95.33 1.95 -24.79
C SER A 7 -94.20 2.17 -23.76
N PHE A 8 -94.65 2.35 -22.50
CA PHE A 8 -94.06 1.96 -21.21
C PHE A 8 -92.82 2.66 -20.61
N GLY A 9 -93.03 3.20 -19.41
CA GLY A 9 -92.48 2.54 -18.21
C GLY A 9 -91.27 3.19 -17.52
N GLY A 10 -91.57 3.98 -16.48
CA GLY A 10 -91.11 3.71 -15.10
C GLY A 10 -89.60 3.63 -14.75
N ILE A 11 -89.26 4.50 -13.78
CA ILE A 11 -88.52 4.17 -12.53
C ILE A 11 -86.97 4.28 -12.52
N LYS A 12 -86.53 5.29 -11.75
CA LYS A 12 -85.34 5.38 -10.87
C LYS A 12 -84.00 4.82 -11.38
N ILE A 13 -83.19 5.67 -12.03
CA ILE A 13 -81.71 5.55 -11.96
C ILE A 13 -81.04 6.94 -12.03
N THR A 14 -81.13 7.76 -10.97
CA THR A 14 -80.45 9.09 -10.92
C THR A 14 -79.52 9.29 -9.73
N LYS A 15 -79.01 8.23 -9.08
CA LYS A 15 -78.09 8.39 -7.92
C LYS A 15 -76.80 7.56 -7.90
N LYS A 16 -76.57 6.63 -8.84
CA LYS A 16 -75.42 5.70 -8.72
C LYS A 16 -74.16 6.08 -9.52
N THR A 17 -74.27 6.96 -10.53
CA THR A 17 -73.14 7.29 -11.43
C THR A 17 -72.28 8.46 -10.96
N ASN A 18 -72.85 9.44 -10.27
CA ASN A 18 -72.11 10.63 -9.79
C ASN A 18 -71.24 10.38 -8.53
N PHE A 19 -71.50 9.32 -7.77
CA PHE A 19 -70.71 9.03 -6.55
C PHE A 19 -69.41 8.25 -6.85
N LYS A 20 -69.41 7.39 -7.87
CA LYS A 20 -68.25 6.55 -8.23
C LYS A 20 -67.13 7.36 -8.90
N HIS A 21 -67.47 8.39 -9.67
CA HIS A 21 -66.49 9.24 -10.36
C HIS A 21 -65.76 10.21 -9.40
N SER A 22 -66.44 10.67 -8.34
CA SER A 22 -65.82 11.50 -7.29
C SER A 22 -64.86 10.69 -6.39
N LEU A 23 -65.21 9.44 -6.09
CA LEU A 23 -64.37 8.54 -5.28
C LEU A 23 -63.14 8.02 -6.04
N MET A 24 -63.23 7.82 -7.36
CA MET A 24 -62.09 7.34 -8.16
C MET A 24 -61.01 8.42 -8.35
N ASN A 25 -61.41 9.69 -8.49
CA ASN A 25 -60.48 10.82 -8.61
C ASN A 25 -59.74 11.09 -7.29
N THR A 26 -60.43 10.98 -6.14
CA THR A 26 -59.79 11.08 -4.82
C THR A 26 -58.86 9.91 -4.52
N TYR A 27 -59.13 8.70 -5.03
CA TYR A 27 -58.22 7.56 -4.92
C TYR A 27 -56.96 7.72 -5.77
N LEU A 28 -57.08 8.20 -7.02
CA LEU A 28 -55.92 8.47 -7.88
C LEU A 28 -55.06 9.64 -7.36
N ILE A 29 -55.66 10.71 -6.85
CA ILE A 29 -54.92 11.80 -6.21
C ILE A 29 -54.21 11.32 -4.93
N LYS A 30 -54.82 10.41 -4.17
CA LYS A 30 -54.21 9.80 -2.97
C LYS A 30 -53.05 8.86 -3.34
N GLN A 31 -53.15 8.12 -4.44
CA GLN A 31 -52.09 7.24 -4.95
C GLN A 31 -50.91 8.03 -5.54
N ILE A 32 -51.18 9.13 -6.26
CA ILE A 32 -50.14 10.04 -6.79
C ILE A 32 -49.43 10.78 -5.66
N ARG A 33 -50.15 11.24 -4.62
CA ARG A 33 -49.55 11.84 -3.41
C ARG A 33 -48.66 10.86 -2.65
N GLY A 34 -49.06 9.59 -2.56
CA GLY A 34 -48.24 8.53 -1.94
C GLY A 34 -46.96 8.24 -2.71
N LEU A 35 -47.03 8.19 -4.05
CA LEU A 35 -45.86 7.98 -4.91
C LEU A 35 -44.88 9.16 -4.84
N PHE A 36 -45.39 10.39 -4.78
CA PHE A 36 -44.56 11.59 -4.62
C PHE A 36 -43.88 11.64 -3.25
N PHE A 37 -44.58 11.20 -2.20
CA PHE A 37 -44.01 11.10 -0.85
C PHE A 37 -42.92 10.01 -0.77
N LEU A 38 -43.13 8.86 -1.45
CA LEU A 38 -42.14 7.81 -1.55
C LEU A 38 -40.91 8.24 -2.36
N PHE A 39 -41.10 8.97 -3.46
CA PHE A 39 -40.00 9.57 -4.23
C PHE A 39 -39.22 10.61 -3.42
N PHE A 40 -39.91 11.41 -2.60
CA PHE A 40 -39.28 12.36 -1.69
C PHE A 40 -38.44 11.66 -0.61
N ILE A 41 -38.94 10.56 -0.03
CA ILE A 41 -38.17 9.74 0.94
C ILE A 41 -36.93 9.12 0.30
N ILE A 42 -37.05 8.58 -0.93
CA ILE A 42 -35.93 8.00 -1.66
C ILE A 42 -34.87 9.07 -1.99
N SER A 43 -35.30 10.27 -2.39
CA SER A 43 -34.41 11.40 -2.66
C SER A 43 -33.59 11.79 -1.43
N VAL A 44 -34.21 11.82 -0.24
CA VAL A 44 -33.52 12.11 1.03
C VAL A 44 -32.49 11.03 1.37
N PHE A 45 -32.76 9.76 1.08
CA PHE A 45 -31.81 8.66 1.32
C PHE A 45 -30.59 8.70 0.39
N ILE A 46 -30.70 9.24 -0.83
CA ILE A 46 -29.56 9.35 -1.75
C ILE A 46 -28.57 10.43 -1.30
N LEU A 47 -29.03 11.43 -0.55
CA LEU A 47 -28.21 12.54 -0.05
C LEU A 47 -27.32 12.17 1.17
N SER A 48 -27.52 11.02 1.81
CA SER A 48 -26.78 10.63 3.03
C SER A 48 -25.47 9.86 2.79
N SER A 49 -25.08 9.60 1.53
CA SER A 49 -23.86 8.80 1.21
C SER A 49 -22.57 9.62 1.11
N CYS A 50 -22.55 10.88 1.55
CA CYS A 50 -21.33 11.70 1.50
C CYS A 50 -20.40 11.31 2.66
N VAL A 51 -19.44 10.41 2.39
CA VAL A 51 -18.37 10.06 3.33
C VAL A 51 -17.39 11.22 3.43
N PRO A 52 -17.07 11.73 4.64
CA PRO A 52 -16.14 12.84 4.79
C PRO A 52 -14.71 12.44 4.41
N GLN A 53 -14.12 13.16 3.45
CA GLN A 53 -12.80 12.90 2.85
C GLN A 53 -11.62 12.87 3.85
N LYS A 54 -11.83 13.32 5.10
CA LYS A 54 -10.80 13.31 6.15
C LYS A 54 -10.32 11.90 6.54
N LEU A 55 -11.12 10.88 6.32
CA LEU A 55 -10.79 9.48 6.64
C LEU A 55 -9.95 8.78 5.56
N VAL A 56 -9.81 9.38 4.37
CA VAL A 56 -9.08 8.83 3.21
C VAL A 56 -7.82 9.62 2.84
N ARG A 57 -7.50 10.72 3.53
CA ARG A 57 -6.24 11.44 3.34
C ARG A 57 -5.14 10.75 4.14
N TYR A 58 -4.28 10.01 3.44
CA TYR A 58 -3.09 9.36 4.00
C TYR A 58 -2.13 10.37 4.65
N VAL A 59 -2.09 11.60 4.13
CA VAL A 59 -1.34 12.72 4.68
C VAL A 59 -2.31 13.77 5.21
N GLN A 60 -2.54 13.75 6.52
CA GLN A 60 -3.32 14.77 7.21
C GLN A 60 -2.41 15.97 7.52
N PRO A 61 -2.85 17.21 7.26
CA PRO A 61 -2.13 18.37 7.76
C PRO A 61 -2.10 18.28 9.30
N ARG A 62 -0.89 18.19 9.86
CA ARG A 62 -0.69 18.44 11.29
C ARG A 62 -0.97 19.91 11.54
N ASP A 63 -1.55 20.20 12.70
CA ASP A 63 -1.91 21.56 13.12
C ASP A 63 -0.73 22.54 12.89
N GLU A 64 -1.08 23.77 12.49
CA GLU A 64 -0.23 24.80 11.88
C GLU A 64 0.86 25.42 12.79
N GLU A 65 1.45 24.65 13.71
CA GLU A 65 2.51 25.12 14.63
C GLU A 65 3.92 24.58 14.33
N ASP A 66 4.18 24.04 13.14
CA ASP A 66 5.55 23.60 12.77
C ASP A 66 6.29 24.62 11.88
N THR A 67 6.02 25.91 12.11
CA THR A 67 6.75 27.02 11.47
C THR A 67 7.83 27.58 12.38
N LEU A 68 8.79 26.77 12.83
CA LEU A 68 10.02 27.29 13.42
C LEU A 68 11.25 26.49 12.99
N ASN A 69 11.81 26.84 11.82
CA ASN A 69 13.22 27.22 11.58
C ASN A 69 14.34 26.60 12.43
N THR A 70 14.19 25.37 12.89
CA THR A 70 15.27 24.60 13.46
C THR A 70 15.43 23.39 12.57
N PHE A 71 16.33 23.51 11.60
CA PHE A 71 17.07 22.36 11.12
C PHE A 71 17.87 21.85 12.32
N ILE A 72 17.19 21.14 13.23
CA ILE A 72 17.88 20.28 14.18
C ILE A 72 18.64 19.34 13.28
N VAL A 73 19.95 19.53 13.17
CA VAL A 73 20.86 18.53 12.63
C VAL A 73 20.74 17.36 13.59
N LYS A 74 19.68 16.56 13.44
CA LYS A 74 19.59 15.25 14.07
C LYS A 74 20.85 14.56 13.60
N HIS A 75 21.77 14.31 14.53
CA HIS A 75 22.94 13.50 14.27
C HIS A 75 22.44 12.27 13.50
N ARG A 76 23.03 12.04 12.32
CA ARG A 76 22.63 10.90 11.50
C ARG A 76 22.75 9.67 12.40
N PRO A 77 21.65 8.92 12.62
CA PRO A 77 21.72 7.75 13.46
C PRO A 77 22.79 6.83 12.85
N ILE A 78 23.72 6.40 13.70
CA ILE A 78 24.74 5.44 13.30
C ILE A 78 23.98 4.19 12.86
N ASN A 79 24.15 3.81 11.59
CA ASN A 79 23.45 2.67 11.05
C ASN A 79 24.18 1.40 11.46
N THR A 80 23.60 0.69 12.42
CA THR A 80 24.07 -0.63 12.86
C THR A 80 23.33 -1.73 12.10
N VAL A 81 23.96 -2.89 12.03
CA VAL A 81 23.39 -4.12 11.47
C VAL A 81 22.26 -4.62 12.37
N LYS A 82 21.15 -5.02 11.77
CA LYS A 82 19.99 -5.59 12.45
C LYS A 82 19.69 -7.01 11.93
N PRO A 83 18.97 -7.83 12.71
CA PRO A 83 18.42 -9.08 12.21
C PRO A 83 17.64 -8.88 10.90
N PHE A 84 17.76 -9.84 9.98
CA PHE A 84 17.18 -9.82 8.62
C PHE A 84 17.75 -8.78 7.64
N ASP A 85 18.76 -7.99 8.04
CA ASP A 85 19.51 -7.18 7.08
C ASP A 85 20.31 -8.07 6.13
N ASN A 86 20.52 -7.59 4.89
CA ASN A 86 21.39 -8.25 3.92
C ASN A 86 22.71 -7.49 3.80
N LEU A 87 23.82 -8.21 4.00
CA LEU A 87 25.18 -7.68 3.88
C LEU A 87 25.86 -8.24 2.64
N TYR A 88 26.34 -7.35 1.78
CA TYR A 88 27.26 -7.67 0.70
C TYR A 88 28.67 -7.79 1.28
N ILE A 89 29.31 -8.94 1.10
CA ILE A 89 30.66 -9.20 1.57
C ILE A 89 31.49 -9.65 0.36
N LYS A 90 32.56 -8.91 0.05
CA LYS A 90 33.53 -9.24 -1.01
C LYS A 90 34.92 -9.39 -0.41
N ILE A 91 35.60 -10.48 -0.75
CA ILE A 91 36.96 -10.80 -0.31
C ILE A 91 37.95 -10.47 -1.43
N ILE A 92 38.88 -9.57 -1.20
CA ILE A 92 39.94 -9.23 -2.15
C ILE A 92 41.22 -9.89 -1.64
N SER A 93 41.70 -10.92 -2.35
CA SER A 93 42.96 -11.59 -2.04
C SER A 93 43.95 -11.37 -3.20
N PRO A 94 45.28 -11.30 -2.94
CA PRO A 94 46.29 -11.27 -3.99
C PRO A 94 46.31 -12.57 -4.83
N ASP A 95 45.83 -13.68 -4.28
CA ASP A 95 45.68 -14.93 -5.01
C ASP A 95 44.34 -14.99 -5.75
N GLN A 96 44.40 -15.22 -7.06
CA GLN A 96 43.22 -15.24 -7.92
C GLN A 96 42.32 -16.46 -7.64
N SER A 97 42.92 -17.62 -7.32
CA SER A 97 42.16 -18.84 -7.07
C SER A 97 41.31 -18.72 -5.81
N THR A 98 41.88 -18.16 -4.75
CA THR A 98 41.19 -17.86 -3.48
C THR A 98 40.07 -16.83 -3.71
N SER A 99 40.36 -15.74 -4.42
CA SER A 99 39.35 -14.71 -4.70
C SER A 99 38.15 -15.25 -5.48
N GLN A 100 38.35 -16.20 -6.39
CA GLN A 100 37.26 -16.83 -7.16
C GLN A 100 36.43 -17.81 -6.32
N MET A 101 37.05 -18.54 -5.39
CA MET A 101 36.33 -19.43 -4.47
C MET A 101 35.38 -18.66 -3.55
N PHE A 102 35.80 -17.49 -3.08
CA PHE A 102 35.01 -16.69 -2.14
C PHE A 102 34.07 -15.68 -2.80
N ASN A 103 34.41 -15.17 -3.97
CA ASN A 103 33.55 -14.26 -4.74
C ASN A 103 33.04 -14.97 -5.99
N SER A 104 32.43 -16.14 -5.87
CA SER A 104 31.87 -16.83 -7.04
C SER A 104 30.81 -15.94 -7.71
N GLU A 105 31.26 -15.11 -8.65
CA GLU A 105 30.42 -14.38 -9.56
C GLU A 105 29.89 -15.44 -10.53
N SER A 106 28.57 -15.59 -10.61
CA SER A 106 28.00 -16.50 -11.58
C SER A 106 28.45 -16.05 -12.98
N ASP A 107 29.25 -16.89 -13.64
CA ASP A 107 29.67 -16.72 -15.04
C ASP A 107 28.44 -16.77 -15.96
N GLY A 108 27.71 -15.66 -16.04
CA GLY A 108 26.42 -15.64 -16.72
C GLY A 108 25.73 -14.28 -16.78
N ALA A 109 26.45 -13.16 -16.85
CA ALA A 109 25.81 -11.88 -17.20
C ALA A 109 26.81 -10.86 -17.77
N ALA A 110 27.04 -10.93 -19.07
CA ALA A 110 27.59 -9.83 -19.87
C ALA A 110 26.57 -8.68 -20.03
N ASN A 111 25.94 -8.23 -18.93
CA ASN A 111 25.01 -7.11 -18.92
C ASN A 111 25.20 -6.30 -17.63
N THR A 112 26.00 -5.24 -17.77
CA THR A 112 26.07 -3.93 -17.10
C THR A 112 25.17 -3.54 -15.91
N ASN A 113 24.78 -4.46 -15.04
CA ASN A 113 24.18 -4.19 -13.74
C ASN A 113 24.63 -5.31 -12.79
N VAL A 114 25.79 -5.10 -12.13
CA VAL A 114 26.29 -6.02 -11.12
C VAL A 114 25.21 -6.18 -10.06
N ASN A 115 24.54 -7.32 -10.07
CA ASN A 115 23.42 -7.62 -9.21
C ASN A 115 23.98 -7.86 -7.80
N TYR A 116 24.03 -6.81 -6.98
CA TYR A 116 24.48 -6.89 -5.57
C TYR A 116 23.68 -7.92 -4.75
N HIS A 117 22.52 -8.39 -5.24
CA HIS A 117 21.78 -9.50 -4.64
C HIS A 117 22.44 -10.87 -4.80
N MET A 118 23.41 -11.02 -5.70
CA MET A 118 23.96 -12.33 -6.03
C MET A 118 25.05 -12.82 -5.07
N ILE A 119 25.65 -11.93 -4.28
CA ILE A 119 26.57 -12.28 -3.18
C ILE A 119 26.17 -11.45 -1.94
N SER A 120 25.02 -11.79 -1.35
CA SER A 120 24.55 -11.15 -0.11
C SER A 120 24.27 -12.20 0.96
N TYR A 121 24.62 -11.87 2.20
CA TYR A 121 24.47 -12.70 3.38
C TYR A 121 23.41 -12.09 4.29
N THR A 122 22.36 -12.85 4.57
CA THR A 122 21.27 -12.42 5.46
C THR A 122 21.67 -12.66 6.91
N VAL A 123 21.45 -11.65 7.75
CA VAL A 123 21.64 -11.76 9.20
C VAL A 123 20.48 -12.57 9.79
N SER A 124 20.79 -13.62 10.56
CA SER A 124 19.81 -14.44 11.27
C SER A 124 19.05 -13.64 12.32
N ASP A 125 17.96 -14.21 12.81
CA ASP A 125 17.20 -13.70 13.97
C ASP A 125 18.06 -13.58 15.24
N SER A 126 19.05 -14.47 15.38
CA SER A 126 20.04 -14.47 16.45
C SER A 126 21.22 -13.50 16.24
N GLY A 127 21.25 -12.76 15.13
CA GLY A 127 22.27 -11.73 14.87
C GLY A 127 23.57 -12.24 14.20
N TYR A 128 23.56 -13.45 13.63
CA TYR A 128 24.71 -14.08 12.99
C TYR A 128 24.59 -14.10 11.47
N ILE A 129 25.72 -14.10 10.77
CA ILE A 129 25.80 -14.44 9.34
C ILE A 129 26.46 -15.80 9.19
N ASP A 130 25.99 -16.60 8.24
CA ASP A 130 26.63 -17.87 7.87
C ASP A 130 27.55 -17.63 6.67
N PHE A 131 28.86 -17.72 6.90
CA PHE A 131 29.85 -17.44 5.88
C PHE A 131 30.59 -18.72 5.48
N PRO A 132 30.72 -19.03 4.17
CA PRO A 132 31.40 -20.23 3.71
C PRO A 132 32.81 -20.34 4.30
N PHE A 133 33.19 -21.57 4.68
CA PHE A 133 34.50 -21.94 5.25
C PHE A 133 34.84 -21.38 6.64
N VAL A 134 34.31 -20.21 7.02
CA VAL A 134 34.51 -19.59 8.34
C VAL A 134 33.40 -20.01 9.33
N GLY A 135 32.18 -20.20 8.84
CA GLY A 135 31.00 -20.53 9.64
C GLY A 135 30.26 -19.28 10.14
N GLN A 136 29.65 -19.40 11.32
CA GLN A 136 28.78 -18.35 11.87
C GLN A 136 29.57 -17.22 12.52
N MET A 137 29.30 -15.97 12.11
CA MET A 137 29.91 -14.77 12.69
C MET A 137 28.85 -13.82 13.23
N TYR A 138 29.02 -13.34 14.46
CA TYR A 138 28.10 -12.39 15.09
C TYR A 138 28.32 -10.98 14.54
N VAL A 139 27.26 -10.35 14.03
CA VAL A 139 27.33 -9.02 13.40
C VAL A 139 26.25 -8.04 13.87
N GLU A 140 25.28 -8.49 14.66
CA GLU A 140 24.22 -7.62 15.17
C GLU A 140 24.76 -6.48 16.03
N GLY A 141 24.19 -5.29 15.83
CA GLY A 141 24.57 -4.08 16.57
C GLY A 141 25.88 -3.44 16.10
N LEU A 142 26.65 -4.12 15.26
CA LEU A 142 27.90 -3.58 14.70
C LEU A 142 27.60 -2.56 13.61
N THR A 143 28.46 -1.55 13.50
CA THR A 143 28.55 -0.72 12.30
C THR A 143 29.19 -1.49 11.16
N ILE A 144 29.03 -1.03 9.91
CA ILE A 144 29.70 -1.64 8.75
C ILE A 144 31.23 -1.67 8.91
N LEU A 145 31.81 -0.65 9.54
CA LEU A 145 33.25 -0.61 9.82
C LEU A 145 33.66 -1.68 10.84
N GLU A 146 32.89 -1.84 11.92
CA GLU A 146 33.15 -2.86 12.93
C GLU A 146 32.94 -4.26 12.38
N ALA A 147 31.83 -4.49 11.67
CA ALA A 147 31.56 -5.77 11.01
C ALA A 147 32.67 -6.14 10.02
N LYS A 148 33.15 -5.18 9.22
CA LYS A 148 34.32 -5.39 8.34
C LYS A 148 35.54 -5.86 9.14
N ASN A 149 35.86 -5.21 10.26
CA ASN A 149 37.03 -5.54 11.05
C ASN A 149 36.91 -6.94 11.68
N VAL A 150 35.73 -7.29 12.20
CA VAL A 150 35.46 -8.63 12.75
C VAL A 150 35.65 -9.70 11.67
N ILE A 151 34.99 -9.53 10.51
CA ILE A 151 35.07 -10.49 9.40
C ILE A 151 36.51 -10.60 8.88
N GLN A 152 37.24 -9.48 8.77
CA GLN A 152 38.63 -9.49 8.32
C GLN A 152 39.57 -10.21 9.31
N ASN A 153 39.33 -10.06 10.61
CA ASN A 153 40.11 -10.76 11.63
C ASN A 153 39.87 -12.27 11.59
N GLU A 154 38.61 -12.72 11.47
CA GLU A 154 38.29 -14.14 11.34
C GLU A 154 38.89 -14.73 10.06
N LEU A 155 38.77 -14.02 8.92
CA LEU A 155 39.33 -14.48 7.65
C LEU A 155 40.86 -14.53 7.63
N SER A 156 41.54 -13.71 8.42
CA SER A 156 43.01 -13.68 8.46
C SER A 156 43.64 -15.02 8.89
N GLN A 157 42.87 -15.87 9.59
CA GLN A 157 43.31 -17.21 9.99
C GLN A 157 43.31 -18.21 8.81
N TYR A 158 42.53 -17.92 7.77
CA TYR A 158 42.35 -18.79 6.61
C TYR A 158 43.06 -18.25 5.36
N ILE A 159 43.12 -16.92 5.20
CA ILE A 159 43.66 -16.26 4.02
C ILE A 159 44.63 -15.16 4.43
N SER A 160 45.90 -15.37 4.13
CA SER A 160 46.95 -14.37 4.32
C SER A 160 46.72 -13.16 3.41
N ASN A 161 46.78 -11.95 3.97
CA ASN A 161 46.69 -10.68 3.23
C ASN A 161 45.37 -10.46 2.45
N ALA A 162 44.24 -10.94 2.98
CA ALA A 162 42.93 -10.62 2.43
C ALA A 162 42.41 -9.26 2.91
N ALA A 163 41.74 -8.53 2.02
CA ALA A 163 40.98 -7.32 2.31
C ALA A 163 39.48 -7.58 2.15
N VAL A 164 38.66 -7.05 3.06
CA VAL A 164 37.21 -7.29 3.07
C VAL A 164 36.45 -6.01 2.75
N VAL A 165 35.45 -6.10 1.89
CA VAL A 165 34.50 -5.02 1.60
C VAL A 165 33.12 -5.45 2.08
N VAL A 166 32.52 -4.67 2.98
CA VAL A 166 31.18 -4.91 3.52
C VAL A 166 30.26 -3.74 3.20
N LYS A 167 29.04 -4.02 2.72
CA LYS A 167 28.00 -3.00 2.44
C LYS A 167 26.62 -3.54 2.75
N PHE A 168 25.67 -2.65 3.09
CA PHE A 168 24.25 -3.03 3.14
C PHE A 168 23.68 -3.22 1.73
N VAL A 169 22.78 -4.19 1.57
CA VAL A 169 22.06 -4.49 0.32
C VAL A 169 20.56 -4.28 0.51
N GLY A 170 19.90 -3.72 -0.50
CA GLY A 170 18.43 -3.66 -0.55
C GLY A 170 17.79 -2.64 0.39
N LYS A 171 18.53 -1.59 0.77
CA LYS A 171 17.97 -0.52 1.60
C LYS A 171 17.27 0.52 0.73
N SER A 172 16.06 0.20 0.27
CA SER A 172 15.23 1.09 -0.52
C SER A 172 14.64 2.20 0.34
N ILE A 173 14.67 3.45 -0.13
CA ILE A 173 13.96 4.56 0.53
C ILE A 173 12.76 4.93 -0.34
N THR A 174 11.54 4.64 0.13
CA THR A 174 10.34 5.06 -0.58
C THR A 174 10.00 6.50 -0.22
N VAL A 175 9.96 7.38 -1.21
CA VAL A 175 9.50 8.77 -1.04
C VAL A 175 8.05 8.87 -1.48
N LEU A 176 7.17 9.18 -0.53
CA LEU A 176 5.74 9.38 -0.74
C LEU A 176 5.39 10.88 -0.59
N GLY A 177 4.64 11.44 -1.53
CA GLY A 177 4.17 12.83 -1.48
C GLY A 177 4.15 13.54 -2.83
N GLU A 178 3.86 14.84 -2.85
CA GLU A 178 3.96 15.67 -4.05
C GLU A 178 5.44 15.96 -4.36
N VAL A 179 6.10 14.97 -4.94
CA VAL A 179 7.47 15.04 -5.41
C VAL A 179 7.49 14.79 -6.91
N ARG A 180 8.47 15.38 -7.61
CA ARG A 180 8.56 15.27 -9.08
C ARG A 180 8.67 13.82 -9.57
N GLN A 181 9.18 12.92 -8.73
CA GLN A 181 9.23 11.49 -9.00
C GLN A 181 8.97 10.72 -7.70
N GLN A 182 7.86 10.01 -7.64
CA GLN A 182 7.51 9.09 -6.55
C GLN A 182 8.11 7.71 -6.86
N GLY A 183 8.61 7.01 -5.84
CA GLY A 183 9.17 5.67 -6.01
C GLY A 183 10.13 5.25 -4.90
N GLU A 184 10.69 4.05 -5.07
CA GLU A 184 11.81 3.54 -4.28
C GLU A 184 13.13 4.10 -4.83
N LEU A 185 13.94 4.71 -3.96
CA LEU A 185 15.31 5.13 -4.20
C LEU A 185 16.30 4.01 -3.86
#